data_AF-A0A6P0T667-F1
#
_entry.id   AF-A0A6P0T667-F1
#
_cell.length_a   1.000
_cell.length_b   1.000
_cell.length_c   1.000
_cell.angle_alpha   90.00
_cell.angle_beta   90.00
_cell.angle_gamma   90.00
#
_symmetry.space_group_name_H-M   'P 1'
#
loop_
_entity.id
_entity.type
_entity.pdbx_description
1 polymer ?
#
loop_
_entity_poly.entity_id
_entity_poly.type
_entity_poly.pdbx_seq_one_letter_code
_entity_poly.pdbx_strand_id
1 'polypeptide(L)'
;VFSSYLMYLLAFEIQALCIYCITSALFAISLLVLTLVGRSWDDIGQIFFIGLIVGMITLVGTLGVYANVGESVATSADNGGPIPTASGAPNAAIGGWKVNTTSGQSEIDLARHLTEVGAKKYGAYWCPHCYEQKQLFGKQAFSQINYIECARDGKNAQTEACIAAGIKSYPTWQINGELLPGVQTLEELANVTDYKGSRDFKYYLPGRS
;
A
#
# COMPACT_ATOMS: atom_id res chain seq x y z
N VAL A 1 -16.12 4.03 23.34
CA VAL A 1 -16.09 2.97 22.30
C VAL A 1 -15.07 3.29 21.21
N PHE A 2 -15.24 4.36 20.44
CA PHE A 2 -14.27 4.73 19.40
C PHE A 2 -12.88 5.06 19.95
N SER A 3 -12.79 5.97 20.93
CA SER A 3 -11.51 6.33 21.56
C SER A 3 -10.84 5.16 22.29
N SER A 4 -11.61 4.25 22.89
CA SER A 4 -11.08 3.05 23.55
C SER A 4 -10.51 2.04 22.55
N TYR A 5 -11.14 1.90 21.37
CA TYR A 5 -10.63 1.05 20.29
C TYR A 5 -9.32 1.59 19.69
N LEU A 6 -9.23 2.88 19.42
CA LEU A 6 -8.00 3.51 18.93
C LEU A 6 -6.87 3.43 19.96
N MET A 7 -7.16 3.59 21.26
CA MET A 7 -6.17 3.42 22.32
C MET A 7 -5.66 1.98 22.44
N TYR A 8 -6.53 0.98 22.23
CA TYR A 8 -6.12 -0.42 22.16
C TYR A 8 -5.15 -0.67 21.00
N LEU A 9 -5.48 -0.20 19.79
CA LEU A 9 -4.60 -0.36 18.63
C LEU A 9 -3.23 0.32 18.84
N LEU A 10 -3.21 1.52 19.43
CA LEU A 10 -1.95 2.22 19.72
C LEU A 10 -1.09 1.48 20.75
N ALA A 11 -1.71 0.89 21.77
CA ALA A 11 -1.00 0.19 22.84
C ALA A 11 -0.46 -1.18 22.42
N PHE A 12 -1.21 -1.93 21.61
CA PHE A 12 -0.91 -3.33 21.33
C PHE A 12 -0.38 -3.61 19.91
N GLU A 13 -0.79 -2.82 18.91
CA GLU A 13 -0.41 -3.07 17.50
C GLU A 13 0.69 -2.12 17.01
N ILE A 14 0.53 -0.81 17.25
CA ILE A 14 1.37 0.22 16.59
C ILE A 14 2.59 0.60 17.44
N GLN A 15 2.56 0.37 18.76
CA GLN A 15 3.61 0.75 19.72
C GLN A 15 4.10 2.20 19.56
N ALA A 16 3.20 3.13 19.23
CA ALA A 16 3.52 4.53 18.98
C ALA A 16 2.79 5.45 19.97
N LEU A 17 3.50 6.48 20.46
CA LEU A 17 2.96 7.50 21.36
C LEU A 17 2.26 8.60 20.57
N CYS A 18 0.93 8.61 20.58
CA CYS A 18 0.10 9.68 20.03
C CYS A 18 -0.44 10.59 21.15
N ILE A 19 0.20 11.74 21.38
CA ILE A 19 -0.16 12.66 22.47
C ILE A 19 -1.55 13.29 22.29
N TYR A 20 -1.96 13.54 21.04
CA TYR A 20 -3.29 14.04 20.68
C TYR A 20 -4.39 13.00 20.96
N CYS A 21 -4.08 11.72 20.78
CA CYS A 21 -5.01 10.62 21.05
C CYS A 21 -5.26 10.46 22.55
N ILE A 22 -4.20 10.57 23.36
CA ILE A 22 -4.26 10.51 24.83
C ILE A 22 -5.06 11.69 25.39
N THR A 23 -4.75 12.91 24.94
CA THR A 23 -5.48 14.11 25.40
C THR A 23 -6.96 14.06 25.02
N SER A 24 -7.28 13.64 23.79
CA SER A 24 -8.68 13.43 23.36
C SER A 24 -9.40 12.39 24.20
N ALA A 25 -8.75 11.26 24.53
CA ALA A 25 -9.32 10.23 25.40
C ALA A 25 -9.60 10.77 26.81
N LEU A 26 -8.69 11.57 27.38
CA LEU A 26 -8.86 12.18 28.69
C LEU A 26 -10.03 13.17 28.73
N PHE A 27 -10.17 14.03 27.71
CA PHE A 27 -11.31 14.96 27.61
C PHE A 27 -12.64 14.22 27.47
N ALA A 28 -12.71 13.16 26.67
CA ALA A 28 -13.92 12.36 26.50
C ALA A 28 -14.32 11.65 27.81
N ILE A 29 -13.36 11.09 28.55
CA ILE A 29 -13.61 10.46 29.86
C ILE A 29 -14.06 11.50 30.88
N SER A 30 -13.44 12.68 30.89
CA SER A 30 -13.83 13.77 31.79
C SER A 30 -15.28 14.22 31.55
N LEU A 31 -15.68 14.41 30.29
CA LEU A 31 -17.06 14.75 29.95
C LEU A 31 -18.04 13.65 30.35
N LEU A 32 -17.68 12.38 30.16
CA LEU A 32 -18.51 11.25 30.59
C LEU A 32 -18.72 11.24 32.11
N VAL A 33 -17.65 11.42 32.89
CA VAL A 33 -17.72 11.48 34.36
C VAL A 33 -18.58 12.67 34.81
N LEU A 34 -18.40 13.85 34.20
CA LEU A 34 -19.22 15.02 34.51
C LEU A 34 -20.70 14.79 34.19
N THR A 35 -21.04 14.09 33.09
CA THR A 35 -22.43 13.76 32.78
C THR A 35 -23.06 12.76 33.76
N LEU A 36 -22.28 11.80 34.27
CA LEU A 36 -22.76 10.80 35.23
C LEU A 36 -23.00 11.41 36.62
N VAL A 37 -22.08 12.26 37.08
CA VAL A 37 -22.13 12.86 38.43
C VAL A 37 -23.00 14.12 38.48
N GLY A 38 -23.04 14.89 37.39
CA GLY A 38 -23.69 16.21 37.35
C GLY A 38 -25.20 16.19 37.10
N ARG A 39 -25.80 15.03 36.85
CA ARG A 39 -27.24 14.88 36.57
C ARG A 39 -27.88 13.98 37.63
N SER A 40 -28.99 14.42 38.22
CA SER A 40 -29.84 13.53 39.01
C SER A 40 -30.59 12.61 38.05
N TRP A 41 -30.35 11.32 38.16
CA TRP A 41 -30.97 10.32 37.31
C TRP A 41 -32.10 9.62 38.06
N ASP A 42 -33.33 9.79 37.61
CA ASP A 42 -34.50 9.16 38.22
C ASP A 42 -34.52 7.63 37.99
N ASP A 43 -33.98 7.16 36.85
CA ASP A 43 -33.92 5.74 36.48
C ASP A 43 -32.54 5.32 35.98
N ILE A 44 -31.79 4.63 36.85
CA ILE A 44 -30.44 4.10 36.54
C ILE A 44 -30.49 3.05 35.41
N GLY A 45 -31.58 2.28 35.33
CA GLY A 45 -31.76 1.27 34.28
C GLY A 45 -31.78 1.86 32.87
N GLN A 46 -32.44 3.01 32.71
CA GLN A 46 -32.56 3.68 31.41
C GLN A 46 -31.20 4.15 30.86
N ILE A 47 -30.28 4.59 31.73
CA ILE A 47 -28.93 5.00 31.33
C ILE A 47 -28.15 3.82 30.77
N PHE A 48 -28.24 2.66 31.44
CA PHE A 48 -27.52 1.46 31.02
C PHE A 48 -27.99 1.00 29.63
N PHE A 49 -29.31 0.98 29.40
CA PHE A 49 -29.89 0.61 28.11
C PHE A 49 -29.50 1.58 27.00
N ILE A 50 -29.61 2.90 27.23
CA ILE A 50 -29.22 3.91 26.23
C ILE A 50 -27.71 3.84 25.94
N GLY A 51 -26.88 3.69 26.97
CA GLY A 51 -25.43 3.56 26.84
C GLY A 51 -25.02 2.32 26.03
N LEU A 52 -25.69 1.18 26.27
CA LEU A 52 -25.44 -0.05 25.53
C LEU A 52 -25.83 0.09 24.06
N ILE A 53 -27.00 0.67 23.76
CA ILE A 53 -27.47 0.88 22.37
C ILE A 53 -26.54 1.82 21.62
N VAL A 54 -26.22 2.99 22.19
CA VAL A 54 -25.31 3.96 21.55
C VAL A 54 -23.90 3.37 21.41
N GLY A 55 -23.45 2.61 22.40
CA GLY A 55 -22.18 1.90 22.33
C GLY A 55 -22.13 0.87 21.20
N MET A 56 -23.20 0.10 21.01
CA MET A 56 -23.31 -0.88 19.92
C MET A 56 -23.40 -0.20 18.56
N ILE A 57 -24.23 0.85 18.40
CA ILE A 57 -24.36 1.59 17.14
C ILE A 57 -23.04 2.23 16.74
N THR A 58 -22.34 2.86 17.70
CA THR A 58 -21.02 3.45 17.42
C THR A 58 -19.97 2.40 17.10
N LEU A 59 -19.99 1.23 17.77
CA LEU A 59 -19.09 0.12 17.46
C LEU A 59 -19.34 -0.44 16.05
N VAL A 60 -20.58 -0.78 15.72
CA VAL A 60 -20.96 -1.33 14.41
C VAL A 60 -20.74 -0.30 13.31
N GLY A 61 -21.06 0.97 13.55
CA GLY A 61 -20.79 2.06 12.61
C GLY A 61 -19.30 2.27 12.37
N THR A 62 -18.49 2.24 13.44
CA THR A 62 -17.03 2.30 13.31
C THR A 62 -16.51 1.10 12.52
N LEU A 63 -16.89 -0.12 12.91
CA LEU A 63 -16.45 -1.33 12.21
C LEU A 63 -16.91 -1.33 10.75
N GLY A 64 -18.10 -0.84 10.42
CA GLY A 64 -18.57 -0.70 9.05
C GLY A 64 -17.75 0.30 8.22
N VAL A 65 -17.41 1.46 8.80
CA VAL A 65 -16.55 2.47 8.14
C VAL A 65 -15.13 1.94 7.96
N TYR A 66 -14.58 1.24 8.96
CA TYR A 66 -13.21 0.77 8.95
C TYR A 66 -13.02 -0.65 8.37
N ALA A 67 -14.09 -1.40 8.09
CA ALA A 67 -14.03 -2.75 7.53
C ALA A 67 -13.26 -2.81 6.20
N ASN A 68 -13.26 -1.71 5.45
CA ASN A 68 -12.66 -1.63 4.13
C ASN A 68 -11.43 -0.70 4.09
N VAL A 69 -10.94 -0.20 5.23
CA VAL A 69 -9.73 0.64 5.28
C VAL A 69 -8.51 -0.29 5.16
N GLY A 70 -8.19 -0.64 3.92
CA GLY A 70 -7.11 -1.58 3.57
C GLY A 70 -7.35 -2.26 2.22
N GLU A 71 -8.62 -2.43 1.84
CA GLU A 71 -8.99 -2.69 0.46
C GLU A 71 -9.24 -1.34 -0.20
N SER A 72 -8.21 -0.80 -0.85
CA SER A 72 -8.49 0.06 -1.99
C SER A 72 -9.45 -0.72 -2.87
N VAL A 73 -10.69 -0.24 -3.03
CA VAL A 73 -11.56 -0.61 -4.15
C VAL A 73 -10.88 -0.06 -5.41
N ALA A 74 -9.73 -0.65 -5.74
CA ALA A 74 -9.22 -0.68 -7.08
C ALA A 74 -10.21 -1.61 -7.76
N THR A 75 -11.20 -1.02 -8.43
CA THR A 75 -11.88 -1.69 -9.53
C THR A 75 -10.82 -2.49 -10.26
N SER A 76 -10.92 -3.82 -10.21
CA SER A 76 -10.08 -4.72 -10.99
C SER A 76 -10.14 -4.20 -12.41
N ALA A 77 -9.12 -3.44 -12.82
CA ALA A 77 -9.09 -2.77 -14.10
C ALA A 77 -8.72 -3.83 -15.13
N ASP A 78 -9.62 -4.78 -15.34
CA ASP A 78 -9.45 -5.83 -16.33
C ASP A 78 -9.46 -5.21 -17.74
N ASN A 79 -10.05 -4.02 -17.88
CA ASN A 79 -10.14 -3.24 -19.12
C ASN A 79 -9.03 -2.19 -19.30
N GLY A 80 -7.95 -2.23 -18.50
CA GLY A 80 -6.88 -1.23 -18.56
C GLY A 80 -7.26 0.13 -17.96
N GLY A 81 -6.31 1.07 -17.92
CA GLY A 81 -6.52 2.41 -17.36
C GLY A 81 -5.34 2.94 -16.52
N PRO A 82 -5.56 4.03 -15.76
CA PRO A 82 -4.53 4.56 -14.88
C PRO A 82 -4.24 3.57 -13.75
N ILE A 83 -2.96 3.37 -13.43
CA ILE A 83 -2.60 2.49 -12.31
C ILE A 83 -3.07 3.07 -10.97
N PRO A 84 -3.46 2.22 -10.00
CA PRO A 84 -3.74 2.68 -8.64
C PRO A 84 -2.44 3.05 -7.93
N THR A 85 -2.52 4.08 -7.07
CA THR A 85 -1.41 4.52 -6.21
C THR A 85 -1.36 3.71 -4.92
N ALA A 86 -0.18 3.64 -4.28
CA ALA A 86 -0.04 2.98 -2.99
C ALA A 86 -0.93 3.65 -1.92
N SER A 87 -1.61 2.84 -1.10
CA SER A 87 -2.41 3.30 0.03
C SER A 87 -2.21 2.35 1.22
N GLY A 88 -2.18 2.91 2.44
CA GLY A 88 -1.87 2.16 3.65
C GLY A 88 -0.40 1.78 3.80
N ALA A 89 -0.09 1.05 4.88
CA ALA A 89 1.28 0.63 5.19
C ALA A 89 1.71 -0.60 4.35
N PRO A 90 2.96 -0.67 3.89
CA PRO A 90 3.48 -1.84 3.17
C PRO A 90 3.69 -3.02 4.10
N ASN A 91 3.59 -4.25 3.57
CA ASN A 91 3.83 -5.48 4.32
C ASN A 91 5.06 -6.24 3.76
N ALA A 92 6.09 -6.40 4.59
CA ALA A 92 7.33 -7.07 4.21
C ALA A 92 7.13 -8.55 3.80
N ALA A 93 6.22 -9.28 4.45
CA ALA A 93 6.00 -10.70 4.23
C ALA A 93 5.48 -11.03 2.81
N ILE A 94 4.76 -10.10 2.20
CA ILE A 94 4.24 -10.21 0.82
C ILE A 94 5.02 -9.36 -0.19
N GLY A 95 6.09 -8.69 0.23
CA GLY A 95 6.91 -7.86 -0.65
C GLY A 95 6.27 -6.50 -1.02
N GLY A 96 5.53 -5.90 -0.09
CA GLY A 96 4.95 -4.55 -0.18
C GLY A 96 3.43 -4.56 -0.17
N TRP A 97 2.83 -3.92 -1.17
CA TRP A 97 1.40 -3.93 -1.42
C TRP A 97 1.04 -5.01 -2.45
N LYS A 98 -0.21 -5.49 -2.38
CA LYS A 98 -0.73 -6.45 -3.34
C LYS A 98 -0.89 -5.79 -4.72
N VAL A 99 -0.28 -6.39 -5.74
CA VAL A 99 -0.46 -6.00 -7.15
C VAL A 99 -1.86 -6.46 -7.58
N ASN A 100 -2.70 -5.50 -7.95
CA ASN A 100 -4.13 -5.74 -8.23
C ASN A 100 -4.44 -5.68 -9.74
N THR A 101 -3.50 -5.22 -10.56
CA THR A 101 -3.65 -5.21 -12.01
C THR A 101 -3.35 -6.59 -12.63
N THR A 102 -4.05 -6.90 -13.73
CA THR A 102 -3.91 -8.15 -14.50
C THR A 102 -3.06 -7.90 -15.73
N SER A 103 -2.14 -8.80 -16.06
CA SER A 103 -1.27 -8.63 -17.22
C SER A 103 -2.00 -9.03 -18.50
N GLY A 104 -1.89 -8.21 -19.56
CA GLY A 104 -2.19 -8.61 -20.92
C GLY A 104 -1.01 -9.31 -21.59
N GLN A 105 -1.20 -9.70 -22.85
CA GLN A 105 -0.16 -10.40 -23.61
C GLN A 105 1.05 -9.50 -23.88
N SER A 106 0.83 -8.21 -24.19
CA SER A 106 1.90 -7.23 -24.42
C SER A 106 2.78 -7.04 -23.19
N GLU A 107 2.21 -6.94 -21.98
CA GLU A 107 3.00 -6.82 -20.74
C GLU A 107 3.82 -8.09 -20.47
N ILE A 108 3.22 -9.26 -20.70
CA ILE A 108 3.88 -10.56 -20.50
C ILE A 108 5.07 -10.70 -21.45
N ASP A 109 4.90 -10.35 -22.72
CA ASP A 109 5.95 -10.49 -23.72
C ASP A 109 7.06 -9.44 -23.54
N LEU A 110 6.72 -8.20 -23.16
CA LEU A 110 7.71 -7.20 -22.77
C LEU A 110 8.50 -7.64 -21.52
N ALA A 111 7.82 -8.18 -20.51
CA ALA A 111 8.50 -8.65 -19.30
C ALA A 111 9.47 -9.81 -19.59
N ARG A 112 9.09 -10.72 -20.49
CA ARG A 112 9.98 -11.79 -20.95
C ARG A 112 11.19 -11.23 -21.69
N HIS A 113 10.98 -10.31 -22.63
CA HIS A 113 12.05 -9.64 -23.36
C HIS A 113 13.03 -8.93 -22.42
N LEU A 114 12.52 -8.17 -21.44
CA LEU A 114 13.34 -7.50 -20.43
C LEU A 114 14.22 -8.49 -19.67
N THR A 115 13.67 -9.65 -19.30
CA THR A 115 14.43 -10.70 -18.63
C THR A 115 15.46 -11.36 -19.54
N GLU A 116 15.13 -11.58 -20.81
CA GLU A 116 16.05 -12.14 -21.83
C GLU A 116 17.24 -11.22 -22.11
N VAL A 117 17.03 -9.91 -22.19
CA VAL A 117 18.12 -8.92 -22.35
C VAL A 117 18.86 -8.65 -21.04
N GLY A 118 18.50 -9.32 -19.95
CA GLY A 118 19.17 -9.21 -18.66
C GLY A 118 18.88 -7.91 -17.91
N ALA A 119 17.80 -7.21 -18.25
CA ALA A 119 17.35 -6.03 -17.50
C ALA A 119 17.06 -6.42 -16.05
N LYS A 120 17.49 -5.57 -15.12
CA LYS A 120 17.24 -5.74 -13.68
C LYS A 120 16.49 -4.55 -13.14
N LYS A 121 15.49 -4.79 -12.29
CA LYS A 121 14.81 -3.74 -11.54
C LYS A 121 15.24 -3.82 -10.08
N TYR A 122 15.84 -2.75 -9.59
CA TYR A 122 16.17 -2.55 -8.19
C TYR A 122 15.06 -1.77 -7.52
N GLY A 123 14.62 -2.21 -6.34
CA GLY A 123 13.60 -1.50 -5.58
C GLY A 123 13.54 -1.92 -4.13
N ALA A 124 12.62 -1.32 -3.40
CA ALA A 124 12.31 -1.68 -2.02
C ALA A 124 10.83 -2.06 -1.89
N TYR A 125 10.52 -3.04 -1.04
CA TYR A 125 9.13 -3.47 -0.83
C TYR A 125 8.23 -2.33 -0.31
N TRP A 126 8.79 -1.41 0.48
CA TRP A 126 8.10 -0.27 1.08
C TRP A 126 8.03 0.96 0.18
N CYS A 127 8.60 0.90 -1.03
CA CYS A 127 8.70 2.05 -1.94
C CYS A 127 7.42 2.18 -2.81
N PRO A 128 6.66 3.29 -2.70
CA PRO A 128 5.42 3.50 -3.46
C PRO A 128 5.63 3.49 -4.98
N HIS A 129 6.68 4.16 -5.47
CA HIS A 129 7.03 4.15 -6.90
C HIS A 129 7.44 2.76 -7.42
N CYS A 130 7.99 1.94 -6.54
CA CYS A 130 8.34 0.56 -6.85
C CYS A 130 7.08 -0.29 -7.03
N TYR A 131 6.03 0.02 -6.27
CA TYR A 131 4.70 -0.56 -6.43
C TYR A 131 4.01 -0.07 -7.71
N GLU A 132 4.10 1.21 -8.04
CA GLU A 132 3.59 1.77 -9.31
C GLU A 132 4.17 1.03 -10.53
N GLN A 133 5.50 0.84 -10.55
CA GLN A 133 6.15 0.04 -11.60
C GLN A 133 5.61 -1.40 -11.67
N LYS A 134 5.30 -2.02 -10.52
CA LYS A 134 4.70 -3.37 -10.49
C LYS A 134 3.30 -3.36 -11.10
N GLN A 135 2.51 -2.32 -10.83
CA GLN A 135 1.14 -2.18 -11.34
C GLN A 135 1.09 -1.98 -12.86
N LEU A 136 2.08 -1.30 -13.45
CA LEU A 136 2.16 -1.16 -14.92
C LEU A 136 2.24 -2.52 -15.63
N PHE A 137 3.00 -3.47 -15.08
CA PHE A 137 3.10 -4.82 -15.64
C PHE A 137 1.92 -5.72 -15.24
N GLY A 138 1.40 -5.54 -14.04
CA GLY A 138 0.46 -6.47 -13.44
C GLY A 138 1.11 -7.76 -12.94
N LYS A 139 0.28 -8.57 -12.28
CA LYS A 139 0.76 -9.67 -11.43
C LYS A 139 1.60 -10.73 -12.17
N GLN A 140 1.20 -11.13 -13.37
CA GLN A 140 1.82 -12.24 -14.11
C GLN A 140 3.06 -11.81 -14.89
N ALA A 141 3.04 -10.64 -15.52
CA ALA A 141 4.19 -10.12 -16.22
C ALA A 141 5.29 -9.74 -15.22
N PHE A 142 4.94 -9.08 -14.12
CA PHE A 142 5.96 -8.67 -13.14
C PHE A 142 6.69 -9.86 -12.50
N SER A 143 6.05 -11.03 -12.36
CA SER A 143 6.74 -12.21 -11.82
C SER A 143 7.85 -12.75 -12.71
N GLN A 144 7.92 -12.32 -13.98
CA GLN A 144 9.01 -12.69 -14.89
C GLN A 144 10.21 -11.74 -14.79
N ILE A 145 10.01 -10.53 -14.26
CA ILE A 145 11.06 -9.51 -14.18
C ILE A 145 12.12 -9.91 -13.14
N ASN A 146 13.39 -9.70 -13.50
CA ASN A 146 14.52 -9.81 -12.57
C ASN A 146 14.48 -8.68 -11.53
N TYR A 147 13.65 -8.85 -10.50
CA TYR A 147 13.52 -7.89 -9.39
C TYR A 147 14.52 -8.18 -8.27
N ILE A 148 15.25 -7.15 -7.87
CA ILE A 148 16.21 -7.17 -6.78
C ILE A 148 15.67 -6.34 -5.62
N GLU A 149 15.38 -7.01 -4.50
CA GLU A 149 14.90 -6.39 -3.27
C GLU A 149 16.08 -5.79 -2.49
N CYS A 150 16.10 -4.46 -2.36
CA CYS A 150 17.20 -3.72 -1.75
C CYS A 150 16.98 -3.38 -0.28
N ALA A 151 15.75 -3.55 0.25
CA ALA A 151 15.49 -3.34 1.68
C ALA A 151 16.00 -4.53 2.49
N ARG A 152 16.79 -4.26 3.55
CA ARG A 152 17.39 -5.30 4.41
C ARG A 152 16.35 -6.18 5.12
N ASP A 153 15.24 -5.59 5.48
CA ASP A 153 14.07 -6.20 6.12
C ASP A 153 13.04 -6.73 5.09
N GLY A 154 13.35 -6.61 3.80
CA GLY A 154 12.53 -7.16 2.73
C GLY A 154 12.65 -8.68 2.60
N LYS A 155 11.61 -9.29 2.03
CA LYS A 155 11.63 -10.71 1.70
C LYS A 155 12.70 -11.01 0.63
N ASN A 156 13.57 -11.97 0.90
CA ASN A 156 14.70 -12.34 0.03
C ASN A 156 15.58 -11.13 -0.33
N ALA A 157 15.90 -10.31 0.68
CA ALA A 157 16.73 -9.13 0.53
C ALA A 157 18.08 -9.46 -0.13
N GLN A 158 18.48 -8.62 -1.08
CA GLN A 158 19.73 -8.66 -1.83
C GLN A 158 20.41 -7.29 -1.73
N THR A 159 20.51 -6.77 -0.50
CA THR A 159 20.97 -5.40 -0.23
C THR A 159 22.39 -5.16 -0.78
N GLU A 160 23.27 -6.15 -0.64
CA GLU A 160 24.65 -6.11 -1.09
C GLU A 160 24.74 -5.98 -2.62
N ALA A 161 23.85 -6.63 -3.35
CA ALA A 161 23.78 -6.52 -4.81
C ALA A 161 23.38 -5.09 -5.25
N CYS A 162 22.51 -4.42 -4.48
CA CYS A 162 22.13 -3.04 -4.74
C CYS A 162 23.27 -2.06 -4.43
N ILE A 163 24.01 -2.28 -3.35
CA ILE A 163 25.20 -1.48 -2.99
C ILE A 163 26.28 -1.63 -4.07
N ALA A 164 26.58 -2.87 -4.47
CA ALA A 164 27.57 -3.15 -5.50
C ALA A 164 27.19 -2.56 -6.88
N ALA A 165 25.89 -2.54 -7.20
CA ALA A 165 25.39 -1.91 -8.41
C ALA A 165 25.30 -0.37 -8.33
N GLY A 166 25.62 0.25 -7.18
CA GLY A 166 25.63 1.70 -7.03
C GLY A 166 24.23 2.34 -7.04
N ILE A 167 23.20 1.63 -6.59
CA ILE A 167 21.81 2.11 -6.59
C ILE A 167 21.64 3.25 -5.57
N LYS A 168 21.15 4.40 -6.05
CA LYS A 168 20.97 5.62 -5.24
C LYS A 168 19.51 5.93 -4.89
N SER A 169 18.57 5.42 -5.66
CA SER A 169 17.13 5.69 -5.53
C SER A 169 16.31 4.50 -6.01
N TYR A 170 15.04 4.45 -5.61
CA TYR A 170 14.12 3.38 -5.99
C TYR A 170 12.86 3.93 -6.68
N PRO A 171 12.31 3.22 -7.69
CA PRO A 171 12.96 2.11 -8.38
C PRO A 171 14.15 2.62 -9.23
N THR A 172 15.03 1.70 -9.61
CA THR A 172 16.06 1.95 -10.63
C THR A 172 16.14 0.73 -11.54
N TRP A 173 16.12 0.94 -12.85
CA TRP A 173 16.37 -0.11 -13.83
C TRP A 173 17.84 -0.11 -14.23
N GLN A 174 18.44 -1.29 -14.32
CA GLN A 174 19.73 -1.49 -14.98
C GLN A 174 19.50 -2.19 -16.31
N ILE A 175 19.82 -1.51 -17.40
CA ILE A 175 19.60 -2.00 -18.77
C ILE A 175 20.86 -1.66 -19.57
N ASN A 176 21.44 -2.65 -20.25
CA ASN A 176 22.68 -2.46 -21.03
C ASN A 176 23.84 -1.80 -20.27
N GLY A 177 23.90 -1.99 -18.94
CA GLY A 177 24.91 -1.39 -18.06
C GLY A 177 24.57 0.03 -17.58
N GLU A 178 23.55 0.68 -18.13
CA GLU A 178 23.08 2.00 -17.70
C GLU A 178 22.05 1.89 -16.58
N LEU A 179 22.05 2.87 -15.68
CA LEU A 179 21.08 2.99 -14.58
C LEU A 179 20.04 4.05 -14.90
N LEU A 180 18.77 3.64 -14.98
CA LEU A 180 17.61 4.49 -15.24
C LEU A 180 16.81 4.64 -13.94
N PRO A 181 17.00 5.74 -13.18
CA PRO A 181 16.28 5.95 -11.94
C PRO A 181 14.82 6.35 -12.17
N GLY A 182 13.97 6.01 -11.21
CA GLY A 182 12.55 6.33 -11.24
C GLY A 182 11.70 5.33 -12.01
N VAL A 183 10.38 5.53 -11.94
CA VAL A 183 9.42 4.69 -12.66
C VAL A 183 9.58 4.93 -14.15
N GLN A 184 9.67 3.83 -14.92
CA GLN A 184 9.70 3.84 -16.37
C GLN A 184 8.37 3.31 -16.89
N THR A 185 7.78 4.00 -17.85
CA THR A 185 6.61 3.48 -18.59
C THR A 185 7.01 2.24 -19.37
N LEU A 186 6.03 1.40 -19.72
CA LEU A 186 6.30 0.20 -20.53
C LEU A 186 6.82 0.57 -21.93
N GLU A 187 6.40 1.73 -22.47
CA GLU A 187 6.93 2.29 -23.71
C GLU A 187 8.39 2.71 -23.60
N GLU A 188 8.77 3.39 -22.52
CA GLU A 188 10.18 3.76 -22.27
C GLU A 188 11.04 2.50 -22.16
N LEU A 189 10.58 1.48 -21.43
CA LEU A 189 11.29 0.20 -21.30
C LEU A 189 11.39 -0.54 -22.65
N ALA A 190 10.34 -0.52 -23.46
CA ALA A 190 10.35 -1.10 -24.79
C ALA A 190 11.33 -0.37 -25.72
N ASN A 191 11.41 0.96 -25.63
CA ASN A 191 12.31 1.76 -26.45
C ASN A 191 13.78 1.53 -26.11
N VAL A 192 14.15 1.58 -24.82
CA VAL A 192 15.54 1.42 -24.39
C VAL A 192 16.07 -0.01 -24.58
N THR A 193 15.19 -0.98 -24.78
CA THR A 193 15.54 -2.38 -25.06
C THR A 193 15.31 -2.82 -26.50
N ASP A 194 15.03 -1.86 -27.40
CA ASP A 194 14.70 -2.10 -28.81
C ASP A 194 13.62 -3.18 -29.04
N TYR A 195 12.64 -3.26 -28.14
CA TYR A 195 11.56 -4.24 -28.19
C TYR A 195 10.68 -4.05 -29.44
N LYS A 196 10.46 -5.15 -30.17
CA LYS A 196 9.72 -5.19 -31.45
C LYS A 196 8.33 -5.84 -31.37
N GLY A 197 7.93 -6.33 -30.20
CA GLY A 197 6.63 -6.97 -30.04
C GLY A 197 5.47 -5.98 -29.90
N SER A 198 4.29 -6.51 -29.57
CA SER A 198 3.09 -5.72 -29.36
C SER A 198 3.26 -4.75 -28.19
N ARG A 199 2.80 -3.51 -28.38
CA ARG A 199 2.85 -2.43 -27.37
C ARG A 199 1.46 -1.99 -26.91
N ASP A 200 0.47 -2.85 -27.11
CA ASP A 200 -0.89 -2.64 -26.62
C ASP A 200 -0.91 -2.87 -25.10
N PHE A 201 -0.35 -1.91 -24.36
CA PHE A 201 -0.24 -1.94 -22.90
C PHE A 201 -1.51 -1.39 -22.26
N LYS A 202 -2.06 -2.15 -21.31
CA LYS A 202 -3.33 -1.86 -20.63
C LYS A 202 -3.22 -0.66 -19.70
N TYR A 203 -2.06 -0.42 -19.07
CA TYR A 203 -1.94 0.51 -17.95
C TYR A 203 -0.95 1.64 -18.21
N TYR A 204 -1.26 2.81 -17.67
CA TYR A 204 -0.42 4.02 -17.76
C TYR A 204 -0.29 4.73 -16.41
N LEU A 205 0.73 5.60 -16.31
CA LEU A 205 0.97 6.41 -15.12
C LEU A 205 0.01 7.61 -15.07
N PRO A 206 -0.67 7.86 -13.94
CA PRO A 206 -1.46 9.08 -13.77
C PRO A 206 -0.61 10.33 -13.99
N GLY A 207 -1.03 11.22 -14.88
CA GLY A 207 -0.35 12.50 -15.15
C GLY A 207 0.85 12.44 -16.10
N ARG A 208 1.12 11.27 -16.72
CA ARG A 208 2.14 11.10 -17.76
C ARG A 208 1.54 10.23 -18.86
N SER A 209 0.72 10.85 -19.71
CA SER A 209 0.08 10.26 -20.90
C SER A 209 0.83 10.62 -22.17
#